data_AF-A0A931WPF9-F1
#
_entry.id   AF-A0A931WPF9-F1
#
_cell.length_a   1.000
_cell.length_b   1.000
_cell.length_c   1.000
_cell.angle_alpha   90.00
_cell.angle_beta   90.00
_cell.angle_gamma   90.00
#
_symmetry.space_group_name_H-M   'P 1'
#
loop_
_entity.id
_entity.type
_entity.pdbx_description
1 polymer ?
#
loop_
_entity_poly.entity_id
_entity_poly.type
_entity_poly.pdbx_seq_one_letter_code
_entity_poly.pdbx_strand_id
1 'polypeptide(L)' 'MDFKSKPIILVSVVIAIVIAAAGFWYWSKSQQTPLSEEVSSLGGQIFEKTQNSLEGQIPDANPFKDQKNPLDAIYQNPFK' A
#
# COMPACT_ATOMS: atom_id res chain seq x y z
N MET A 1 20.59 -11.20 -51.61
CA MET A 1 20.19 -10.90 -50.22
C MET A 1 19.51 -12.13 -49.65
N ASP A 2 20.28 -13.02 -49.02
CA ASP A 2 19.76 -14.25 -48.41
C ASP A 2 18.66 -13.94 -47.39
N PHE A 3 17.45 -14.44 -47.65
CA PHE A 3 16.27 -14.16 -46.83
C PHE A 3 16.22 -15.01 -45.55
N LYS A 4 17.15 -15.97 -45.39
CA LYS A 4 17.24 -16.85 -44.21
C LYS A 4 17.84 -16.13 -42.99
N SER A 5 18.68 -15.11 -43.18
CA SER A 5 19.30 -14.33 -42.09
C SER A 5 18.41 -13.21 -41.57
N LYS A 6 17.46 -12.70 -42.39
CA LYS A 6 16.52 -11.63 -42.01
C LYS A 6 15.68 -11.94 -40.76
N PRO A 7 15.05 -13.14 -40.62
CA PRO A 7 14.32 -13.46 -39.39
C PRO A 7 15.26 -13.66 -38.19
N ILE A 8 16.47 -14.18 -38.41
CA ILE A 8 17.47 -14.41 -37.33
C ILE A 8 17.97 -13.07 -36.76
N ILE A 9 18.24 -12.10 -37.64
CA ILE A 9 18.64 -10.75 -37.24
C ILE A 9 17.51 -10.07 -36.46
N LEU A 10 16.26 -10.21 -36.91
CA LEU A 10 15.10 -9.60 -36.24
C LEU A 10 14.90 -10.19 -34.84
N VAL A 11 15.00 -11.52 -34.69
CA VAL A 11 14.93 -12.19 -33.38
C VAL A 11 16.07 -11.74 -32.47
N SER A 12 17.30 -11.61 -32.99
CA SER A 12 18.45 -11.13 -32.22
C SER A 12 18.24 -9.71 -31.69
N VAL A 13 17.66 -8.81 -32.51
CA VAL A 13 17.38 -7.43 -32.11
C VAL A 13 16.31 -7.38 -31.02
N VAL A 14 15.24 -8.18 -31.14
CA VAL A 14 14.19 -8.26 -30.13
C VAL A 14 14.75 -8.75 -28.80
N ILE A 15 15.59 -9.79 -28.81
CA ILE A 15 16.23 -10.30 -27.60
C ILE A 15 17.11 -9.23 -26.94
N ALA A 16 17.91 -8.49 -27.72
CA ALA A 16 18.74 -7.42 -27.20
C ALA A 16 17.92 -6.30 -26.53
N ILE A 17 16.78 -5.94 -27.12
CA ILE A 17 15.86 -4.94 -26.54
C ILE A 17 15.26 -5.43 -25.22
N VAL A 18 14.85 -6.71 -25.15
CA VAL A 18 14.30 -7.29 -23.92
C VAL A 18 15.34 -7.30 -22.80
N ILE A 19 16.59 -7.68 -23.11
CA ILE A 19 17.69 -7.67 -22.13
C ILE A 19 17.99 -6.24 -21.67
N ALA A 20 18.02 -5.27 -22.58
CA ALA A 20 18.23 -3.86 -22.25
C ALA A 20 17.09 -3.31 -21.37
N ALA A 21 15.83 -3.64 -21.68
CA ALA A 21 14.68 -3.24 -20.88
C ALA A 21 14.68 -3.87 -19.49
N ALA A 22 15.00 -5.17 -19.38
CA ALA A 22 15.12 -5.85 -18.10
C ALA A 22 16.28 -5.30 -17.25
N GLY A 23 17.43 -5.03 -17.87
CA GLY A 23 18.57 -4.41 -17.21
C GLY A 23 18.28 -2.98 -16.74
N PHE A 24 17.60 -2.18 -17.58
CA PHE A 24 17.15 -0.85 -17.23
C PHE A 24 16.14 -0.86 -16.08
N TRP A 25 15.18 -1.79 -16.09
CA TRP A 25 14.20 -1.95 -15.02
C TRP A 25 14.86 -2.36 -13.70
N TYR A 26 15.80 -3.30 -13.73
CA TYR A 26 16.56 -3.73 -12.56
C TYR A 26 17.41 -2.59 -11.98
N TRP A 27 18.10 -1.84 -12.83
CA TRP A 27 18.87 -0.66 -12.41
C TRP A 27 17.97 0.46 -11.89
N SER A 28 16.85 0.73 -12.54
CA SER A 28 15.87 1.72 -12.10
C SER A 28 15.30 1.36 -10.72
N LYS A 29 14.99 0.08 -10.47
CA LYS A 29 14.55 -0.40 -9.16
C LYS A 29 15.61 -0.18 -8.07
N SER A 30 16.91 -0.32 -8.40
CA SER A 30 17.99 -0.05 -7.44
C SER A 30 18.16 1.42 -7.05
N GLN A 31 17.57 2.36 -7.81
CA GLN A 31 17.54 3.78 -7.50
C GLN A 31 16.26 4.23 -6.79
N GLN A 32 15.28 3.33 -6.62
CA GLN A 32 14.14 3.61 -5.76
C GLN A 32 14.61 3.45 -4.31
N THR A 33 15.03 4.56 -3.70
CA THR A 33 15.23 4.66 -2.25
C THR A 33 14.03 4.00 -1.57
N PRO A 34 14.24 3.05 -0.64
CA PRO A 34 13.12 2.43 0.05
C PRO A 34 12.30 3.55 0.70
N LEU A 35 11.00 3.57 0.39
CA LEU A 35 10.00 4.52 0.93
C LEU A 35 10.06 4.66 2.46
N SER A 36 10.71 3.71 3.14
CA SER A 36 10.98 3.68 4.57
C SER A 36 11.93 4.78 5.07
N GLU A 37 12.84 5.32 4.26
CA GLU A 37 13.71 6.43 4.70
C GLU A 37 12.99 7.79 4.71
N GLU A 38 12.02 7.99 3.82
CA GLU A 38 11.26 9.24 3.74
C GLU A 38 10.40 9.45 5.00
N VAL A 39 9.80 8.36 5.52
CA VAL A 39 9.05 8.34 6.78
C VAL A 39 9.94 8.57 7.99
N SER A 40 11.22 8.17 7.95
CA SER A 40 12.15 8.40 9.05
C SER A 40 12.59 9.87 9.16
N SER A 41 12.41 10.67 8.10
CA SER A 41 12.64 12.11 8.12
C SER A 41 11.58 12.84 8.96
N LEU A 42 11.96 13.96 9.60
CA LEU A 42 11.01 14.77 10.38
C LEU A 42 9.81 15.23 9.55
N GLY A 43 10.02 15.51 8.26
CA GLY A 43 8.95 15.86 7.32
C GLY A 43 7.99 14.70 7.06
N GLY A 44 8.51 13.49 6.86
CA GLY A 44 7.70 12.28 6.67
C GLY A 44 6.83 11.95 7.88
N GLN A 45 7.39 12.05 9.09
CA GLN A 45 6.64 11.83 10.34
C GLN A 45 5.51 12.86 10.52
N ILE A 46 5.76 14.14 10.19
CA ILE A 46 4.72 15.18 10.26
C ILE A 46 3.63 14.90 9.22
N PHE A 47 4.01 14.58 7.98
CA PHE A 47 3.06 14.27 6.92
C PHE A 47 2.16 13.10 7.31
N GLU A 48 2.72 11.97 7.72
CA GLU A 48 1.98 10.78 8.17
C GLU A 48 1.04 11.09 9.33
N LYS A 49 1.54 11.81 10.36
CA LYS A 49 0.73 12.23 11.51
C LYS A 49 -0.43 13.15 11.11
N THR A 50 -0.25 13.99 10.09
CA THR A 50 -1.34 14.86 9.58
C THR A 50 -2.36 14.09 8.75
N GLN A 51 -1.94 13.07 7.99
CA GLN A 51 -2.86 12.23 7.22
C GLN A 51 -3.70 11.34 8.14
N ASN A 52 -3.14 10.87 9.25
CA ASN A 52 -3.79 9.95 10.19
C ASN A 52 -4.06 10.58 11.57
N SER A 53 -4.54 11.83 11.58
CA SER A 53 -4.74 12.61 12.82
C SER A 53 -5.73 12.01 13.82
N LEU A 54 -6.54 11.02 13.41
CA LEU A 54 -7.56 10.38 14.24
C LEU A 54 -7.19 8.97 14.73
N GLU A 55 -6.08 8.38 14.24
CA GLU A 55 -5.64 7.07 14.73
C GLU A 55 -5.19 7.19 16.19
N GLY A 56 -5.86 6.46 17.09
CA GLY A 56 -5.50 6.37 18.51
C GLY A 56 -5.85 7.58 19.39
N GLN A 57 -6.39 8.67 18.83
CA GLN A 57 -6.74 9.89 19.58
C GLN A 57 -8.23 10.02 19.93
N ILE A 58 -9.07 9.09 19.48
CA ILE A 58 -10.46 9.06 19.92
C ILE A 58 -10.47 8.16 21.16
N PRO A 59 -10.41 8.73 22.38
CA PRO A 59 -10.71 7.93 23.55
C PRO A 59 -12.11 7.39 23.34
N ASP A 60 -12.33 6.16 23.76
CA ASP A 60 -13.68 5.65 23.74
C ASP A 60 -14.56 6.57 24.60
N ALA A 61 -15.43 7.31 23.94
CA ALA A 61 -16.24 8.36 24.54
C ALA A 61 -17.47 7.79 25.23
N ASN A 62 -17.58 6.46 25.34
CA ASN A 62 -18.70 5.81 25.99
C ASN A 62 -18.35 5.48 27.45
N PRO A 63 -18.71 6.34 28.43
CA PRO A 63 -18.50 6.03 29.84
C PRO A 63 -19.33 4.84 30.35
N PHE A 64 -20.17 4.25 29.50
CA PHE A 64 -21.07 3.15 29.80
C PHE A 64 -20.71 1.85 29.07
N LYS A 65 -19.45 1.65 28.62
CA LYS A 65 -19.07 0.41 27.89
C LYS A 65 -19.45 -0.87 28.62
N ASP A 66 -19.40 -0.86 29.95
CA ASP A 66 -19.69 -1.99 30.81
C ASP A 66 -21.14 -1.98 31.36
N GLN A 67 -21.88 -0.89 31.15
CA GLN A 67 -23.26 -0.75 31.62
C GLN A 67 -24.23 -1.12 30.50
N LYS A 68 -24.72 -2.36 30.52
CA LYS A 68 -25.94 -2.73 29.79
C LYS A 68 -27.09 -1.85 30.25
N ASN A 69 -28.00 -1.54 29.33
CA ASN A 69 -29.17 -0.72 29.58
C ASN A 69 -29.88 -1.20 30.87
N PRO A 70 -30.04 -0.35 31.91
CA PRO A 70 -30.60 -0.76 33.20
C PRO A 70 -32.06 -1.24 33.09
N LEU A 71 -32.72 -0.94 31.97
CA LEU A 71 -34.06 -1.42 31.67
C LEU A 71 -34.07 -2.80 31.02
N ASP A 72 -32.94 -3.35 30.57
CA ASP A 72 -32.88 -4.68 29.96
C ASP A 72 -33.30 -5.79 30.95
N ALA A 73 -33.10 -5.58 32.25
CA ALA A 73 -33.51 -6.51 33.30
C ALA A 73 -35.04 -6.51 33.56
N ILE A 74 -35.74 -5.46 33.14
CA ILE A 74 -37.16 -5.21 33.44
C ILE A 74 -38.00 -5.20 32.16
N TYR A 75 -37.37 -5.03 31.00
CA TYR A 75 -38.02 -5.01 29.71
C TYR A 75 -38.42 -6.42 29.28
N GLN A 76 -39.72 -6.65 29.27
CA GLN A 76 -40.32 -7.87 28.72
C GLN A 76 -41.26 -7.44 27.59
N ASN A 77 -40.99 -7.92 26.38
CA ASN A 77 -41.80 -7.56 25.21
C ASN A 77 -43.24 -8.10 25.41
N PRO A 78 -44.27 -7.22 25.47
CA PRO A 78 -45.65 -7.63 25.75
C PRO A 78 -46.35 -8.30 24.56
N PHE A 79 -45.70 -8.37 23.40
CA PHE A 79 -46.22 -8.96 22.16
C PHE A 79 -45.47 -10.23 21.74
N LYS A 80 -44.66 -10.82 22.64
CA LYS A 80 -44.09 -12.16 22.47
C LYS A 80 -44.96 -13.22 23.11
#